data_AF-A0A6S6T7Q5-F1
#
_entry.id   AF-A0A6S6T7Q5-F1
#
_cell.length_a   1.000
_cell.length_b   1.000
_cell.length_c   1.000
_cell.angle_alpha   90.00
_cell.angle_beta   90.00
_cell.angle_gamma   90.00
#
_symmetry.space_group_name_H-M   'P 1'
#
loop_
_entity.id
_entity.type
_entity.pdbx_description
1 polymer ?
#
loop_
_entity_poly.entity_id
_entity_poly.type
_entity_poly.pdbx_seq_one_letter_code
_entity_poly.pdbx_strand_id
1 'polypeptide(L)'
;MKPEEIKPDTELCTILGFNAQTGNCRRYFNRNLKINEINATAIALNIKDEHFHYTMTNLAESKVKKMIFEHEFCENVLQYCDELNESAKAKKYVDFVEVIDGKIIGYCLDDAINEYIENAAFIDERIRLAMKMMLLSNRWYKAKIDMDLIPTMI
;
A
#
# COMPACT_ATOMS: atom_id res chain seq x y z
N MET A 1 13.83 -2.46 5.92
CA MET A 1 14.03 -2.48 7.39
C MET A 1 14.11 -3.94 7.84
N LYS A 2 15.07 -4.30 8.68
CA LYS A 2 15.24 -5.61 9.31
C LYS A 2 14.47 -5.66 10.64
N PRO A 3 14.06 -6.84 11.15
CA PRO A 3 13.29 -6.94 12.39
C PRO A 3 13.95 -6.25 13.60
N GLU A 4 15.28 -6.32 13.70
CA GLU A 4 16.06 -5.69 14.77
C GLU A 4 16.09 -4.15 14.72
N GLU A 5 15.68 -3.54 13.60
CA GLU A 5 15.58 -2.08 13.46
C GLU A 5 14.25 -1.53 14.01
N ILE A 6 13.28 -2.39 14.39
CA ILE A 6 11.95 -1.99 14.88
C ILE A 6 12.01 -1.61 16.36
N LYS A 7 11.60 -0.39 16.68
CA LYS A 7 11.55 0.18 18.03
C LYS A 7 10.12 0.20 18.57
N PRO A 8 9.91 0.38 19.89
CA PRO A 8 8.57 0.47 20.48
C PRO A 8 7.70 1.61 19.91
N ASP A 9 8.32 2.68 19.41
CA ASP A 9 7.67 3.84 18.81
C ASP A 9 7.57 3.75 17.27
N THR A 10 8.02 2.65 16.64
CA THR A 10 7.91 2.47 15.20
C THR A 10 6.44 2.36 14.78
N GLU A 11 6.02 3.22 13.84
CA GLU A 11 4.68 3.15 13.28
C GLU A 11 4.52 1.93 12.36
N LEU A 12 3.37 1.25 12.47
CA LEU A 12 3.11 0.01 11.73
C LEU A 12 1.92 0.18 10.78
N CYS A 13 2.07 -0.34 9.57
CA CYS A 13 0.97 -0.63 8.65
C CYS A 13 1.03 -2.08 8.18
N THR A 14 -0.02 -2.56 7.52
CA THR A 14 -0.14 -3.96 7.11
C THR A 14 -0.08 -4.10 5.59
N ILE A 15 0.51 -5.19 5.10
CA ILE A 15 0.36 -5.65 3.71
C ILE A 15 -0.24 -7.05 3.74
N LEU A 16 -1.30 -7.28 2.96
CA LEU A 16 -1.91 -8.60 2.79
C LEU A 16 -1.63 -9.17 1.39
N GLY A 17 -1.32 -10.46 1.34
CA GLY A 17 -1.06 -11.21 0.11
C GLY A 17 -0.88 -12.70 0.41
N PHE A 18 -0.89 -13.55 -0.60
CA PHE A 18 -0.47 -14.95 -0.48
C PHE A 18 1.01 -15.05 -0.12
N ASN A 19 1.84 -14.20 -0.74
CA ASN A 19 3.29 -14.16 -0.58
C ASN A 19 3.81 -12.75 -0.23
N ALA A 20 3.06 -12.00 0.56
CA ALA A 20 3.37 -10.61 0.91
C ALA A 20 4.74 -10.42 1.58
N GLN A 21 5.24 -11.44 2.31
CA GLN A 21 6.56 -11.36 2.96
C GLN A 21 7.70 -11.18 1.96
N THR A 22 7.59 -11.76 0.77
CA THR A 22 8.57 -11.65 -0.32
C THR A 22 8.11 -10.74 -1.45
N GLY A 23 6.93 -10.13 -1.31
CA GLY A 23 6.28 -9.29 -2.31
C GLY A 23 7.01 -7.97 -2.57
N ASN A 24 6.84 -7.45 -3.78
CA ASN A 24 7.46 -6.19 -4.20
C ASN A 24 6.85 -4.98 -3.48
N CYS A 25 5.56 -5.02 -3.10
CA CYS A 25 4.92 -3.95 -2.34
C CYS A 25 5.70 -3.68 -1.04
N ARG A 26 5.97 -4.72 -0.26
CA ARG A 26 6.76 -4.63 0.99
C ARG A 26 8.16 -4.11 0.73
N ARG A 27 8.84 -4.67 -0.28
CA ARG A 27 10.23 -4.31 -0.62
C ARG A 27 10.34 -2.83 -0.97
N TYR A 28 9.50 -2.34 -1.87
CA TYR A 28 9.53 -0.95 -2.34
C TYR A 28 9.09 0.02 -1.26
N PHE A 29 7.98 -0.27 -0.56
CA PHE A 29 7.45 0.58 0.50
C PHE A 29 8.47 0.78 1.62
N ASN A 30 8.98 -0.31 2.19
CA ASN A 30 9.94 -0.23 3.30
C ASN A 30 11.29 0.34 2.87
N ARG A 31 11.70 0.15 1.60
CA ARG A 31 12.91 0.78 1.06
C ARG A 31 12.73 2.30 0.98
N ASN A 32 11.58 2.77 0.50
CA ASN A 32 11.29 4.19 0.43
C ASN A 32 11.28 4.85 1.81
N LEU A 33 10.65 4.22 2.81
CA LEU A 33 10.69 4.70 4.20
C LEU A 33 12.12 4.78 4.74
N LYS A 34 12.95 3.78 4.45
CA LYS A 34 14.36 3.75 4.88
C LYS A 34 15.18 4.87 4.25
N ILE A 35 15.01 5.13 2.95
CA ILE A 35 15.72 6.22 2.24
C ILE A 35 15.33 7.58 2.83
N ASN A 36 14.08 7.73 3.29
CA ASN A 36 13.57 8.95 3.92
C ASN A 36 13.81 8.99 5.45
N GLU A 37 14.55 8.04 6.02
CA GLU A 37 14.82 7.95 7.46
C GLU A 37 13.56 7.97 8.35
N ILE A 38 12.46 7.39 7.85
CA ILE A 38 11.18 7.35 8.57
C ILE A 38 11.10 6.14 9.49
N ASN A 39 10.73 6.37 10.76
CA ASN A 39 10.51 5.34 11.78
C ASN A 39 9.14 4.63 11.60
N ALA A 40 8.92 4.05 10.43
CA ALA A 40 7.73 3.26 10.13
C ALA A 40 8.09 2.01 9.32
N THR A 41 7.26 0.97 9.42
CA THR A 41 7.42 -0.23 8.59
C THR A 41 6.09 -0.89 8.29
N ALA A 42 5.98 -1.47 7.11
CA ALA A 42 4.91 -2.38 6.77
C ALA A 42 5.22 -3.80 7.25
N ILE A 43 4.28 -4.39 7.99
CA ILE A 43 4.26 -5.80 8.36
C ILE A 43 3.46 -6.55 7.31
N ALA A 44 4.11 -7.49 6.64
CA ALA A 44 3.48 -8.32 5.61
C ALA A 44 2.93 -9.61 6.22
N LEU A 45 1.65 -9.88 5.98
CA LEU A 45 0.96 -11.07 6.44
C LEU A 45 0.63 -11.94 5.23
N ASN A 46 1.18 -13.15 5.22
CA ASN A 46 0.78 -14.17 4.28
C ASN A 46 -0.55 -14.77 4.74
N ILE A 47 -1.59 -14.65 3.94
CA ILE A 47 -2.95 -15.11 4.26
C ILE A 47 -3.49 -16.00 3.15
N LYS A 48 -4.56 -16.74 3.46
CA LYS A 48 -5.36 -17.49 2.48
C LYS A 48 -6.67 -16.75 2.23
N ASP A 49 -7.39 -17.12 1.17
CA ASP A 49 -8.70 -16.54 0.84
C ASP A 49 -9.70 -16.61 2.00
N GLU A 50 -9.76 -17.75 2.69
CA GLU A 50 -10.62 -17.96 3.86
C GLU A 50 -10.30 -16.98 5.01
N HIS A 51 -9.04 -16.58 5.16
CA HIS A 51 -8.60 -15.60 6.16
C HIS A 51 -8.81 -14.16 5.68
N PHE A 52 -8.79 -13.92 4.37
CA PHE A 52 -9.02 -12.59 3.80
C PHE A 52 -10.41 -12.07 4.16
N HIS A 53 -11.45 -12.88 3.92
CA HIS A 53 -12.83 -12.51 4.25
C HIS A 53 -12.97 -12.16 5.74
N TYR A 54 -12.48 -13.02 6.63
CA TYR A 54 -12.53 -12.76 8.08
C TYR A 54 -11.77 -11.49 8.47
N THR A 55 -10.59 -11.27 7.89
CA THR A 55 -9.77 -10.07 8.17
C THR A 55 -10.50 -8.81 7.76
N MET A 56 -11.09 -8.79 6.56
CA MET A 56 -11.75 -7.60 6.01
C MET A 56 -13.07 -7.28 6.73
N THR A 57 -13.88 -8.29 7.06
CA THR A 57 -15.12 -8.10 7.82
C THR A 57 -14.89 -7.46 9.18
N ASN A 58 -13.74 -7.71 9.81
CA ASN A 58 -13.40 -7.16 11.12
C ASN A 58 -12.48 -5.93 11.06
N LEU A 59 -12.07 -5.48 9.87
CA LEU A 59 -11.02 -4.48 9.71
C LEU A 59 -11.38 -3.14 10.37
N ALA A 60 -12.63 -2.68 10.20
CA ALA A 60 -13.14 -1.43 10.75
C ALA A 60 -12.97 -1.32 12.28
N GLU A 61 -13.22 -2.43 12.97
CA GLU A 61 -13.15 -2.53 14.43
C GLU A 61 -11.74 -2.87 14.95
N SER A 62 -10.83 -3.22 14.04
CA SER A 62 -9.46 -3.62 14.40
C SER A 62 -8.57 -2.43 14.79
N LYS A 63 -7.41 -2.76 15.37
CA LYS A 63 -6.32 -1.79 15.61
C LYS A 63 -5.55 -1.41 14.34
N VAL A 64 -5.73 -2.13 13.24
CA VAL A 64 -5.07 -1.84 11.96
C VAL A 64 -5.83 -0.72 11.26
N LYS A 65 -5.16 0.40 10.98
CA LYS A 65 -5.77 1.57 10.34
C LYS A 65 -5.30 1.82 8.90
N LYS A 66 -4.23 1.17 8.48
CA LYS A 66 -3.59 1.35 7.17
C LYS A 66 -3.18 -0.01 6.62
N MET A 67 -3.73 -0.40 5.46
CA MET A 67 -3.49 -1.72 4.89
C MET A 67 -3.32 -1.65 3.37
N ILE A 68 -2.29 -2.30 2.86
CA ILE A 68 -1.96 -2.44 1.44
C ILE A 68 -2.35 -3.85 0.99
N PHE A 69 -2.77 -3.99 -0.26
CA PHE A 69 -3.08 -5.29 -0.86
C PHE A 69 -2.07 -5.64 -1.95
N GLU A 70 -1.60 -6.89 -1.95
CA GLU A 70 -0.98 -7.49 -3.13
C GLU A 70 -2.06 -7.76 -4.19
N HIS A 71 -1.62 -7.89 -5.45
CA HIS A 71 -2.48 -7.80 -6.63
C HIS A 71 -3.71 -8.73 -6.60
N GLU A 72 -3.58 -9.90 -5.97
CA GLU A 72 -4.60 -10.94 -5.88
C GLU A 72 -5.83 -10.52 -5.07
N PHE A 73 -5.71 -9.52 -4.20
CA PHE A 73 -6.79 -9.07 -3.31
C PHE A 73 -7.39 -7.72 -3.70
N CYS A 74 -6.78 -7.00 -4.63
CA CYS A 74 -7.15 -5.63 -4.97
C CYS A 74 -8.56 -5.48 -5.59
N GLU A 75 -9.08 -6.51 -6.26
CA GLU A 75 -10.47 -6.53 -6.73
C GLU A 75 -11.42 -6.98 -5.61
N ASN A 76 -11.03 -8.01 -4.85
CA ASN A 76 -11.89 -8.60 -3.82
C ASN A 76 -12.17 -7.65 -2.66
N VAL A 77 -11.25 -6.72 -2.35
CA VAL A 77 -11.40 -5.77 -1.25
C VAL A 77 -12.54 -4.76 -1.46
N LEU A 78 -12.95 -4.50 -2.71
CA LEU A 78 -13.98 -3.51 -3.05
C LEU A 78 -15.28 -3.69 -2.27
N GLN A 79 -15.71 -4.95 -2.10
CA GLN A 79 -16.98 -5.28 -1.44
C GLN A 79 -16.98 -4.97 0.07
N TYR A 80 -15.81 -4.74 0.67
CA TYR A 80 -15.65 -4.42 2.08
C TYR A 80 -15.42 -2.93 2.34
N CYS A 81 -15.28 -2.12 1.28
CA CYS A 81 -15.07 -0.68 1.42
C CYS A 81 -16.42 0.04 1.54
N ASP A 82 -16.56 0.90 2.56
CA ASP A 82 -17.71 1.79 2.71
C ASP A 82 -17.66 2.92 1.68
N GLU A 83 -16.45 3.40 1.38
CA GLU A 83 -16.21 4.50 0.46
C GLU A 83 -15.00 4.19 -0.44
N LEU A 84 -15.00 4.74 -1.65
CA LEU A 84 -13.93 4.56 -2.64
C LEU A 84 -13.54 5.91 -3.23
N ASN A 85 -12.25 6.10 -3.53
CA ASN A 85 -11.85 7.23 -4.37
C ASN A 85 -12.30 7.03 -5.83
N GLU A 86 -12.29 8.11 -6.63
CA GLU A 86 -12.77 8.07 -8.02
C GLU A 86 -12.00 7.05 -8.87
N SER A 87 -10.68 6.97 -8.69
CA SER A 87 -9.85 5.99 -9.41
C SER A 87 -10.28 4.54 -9.09
N ALA A 88 -10.50 4.22 -7.82
CA ALA A 88 -10.96 2.89 -7.41
C ALA A 88 -12.37 2.57 -7.93
N LYS A 89 -13.28 3.55 -7.93
CA LYS A 89 -14.63 3.39 -8.50
C LYS A 89 -14.59 3.06 -9.99
N ALA A 90 -13.76 3.79 -10.74
CA ALA A 90 -13.64 3.67 -12.18
C ALA A 90 -12.94 2.37 -12.60
N LYS A 91 -11.84 2.02 -11.91
CA LYS A 91 -11.02 0.86 -12.24
C LYS A 91 -11.50 -0.45 -11.62
N LYS A 92 -12.40 -0.40 -10.65
CA LYS A 92 -12.81 -1.56 -9.84
C LYS A 92 -11.58 -2.25 -9.26
N TYR A 93 -10.75 -1.46 -8.61
CA TYR A 93 -9.46 -1.89 -8.09
C TYR A 93 -9.07 -1.02 -6.89
N VAL A 94 -8.50 -1.60 -5.85
CA VAL A 94 -8.06 -0.87 -4.65
C VAL A 94 -6.66 -1.34 -4.27
N ASP A 95 -5.70 -0.40 -4.28
CA ASP A 95 -4.30 -0.64 -3.91
C ASP A 95 -4.13 -0.74 -2.38
N PHE A 96 -4.89 0.08 -1.63
CA PHE A 96 -4.82 0.15 -0.17
C PHE A 96 -6.12 0.68 0.42
N VAL A 97 -6.31 0.45 1.72
CA VAL A 97 -7.41 1.02 2.51
C VAL A 97 -6.90 1.79 3.71
N GLU A 98 -7.72 2.74 4.15
CA GLU A 98 -7.59 3.44 5.43
C GLU A 98 -8.88 3.26 6.23
N VAL A 99 -8.74 3.04 7.54
CA VAL A 99 -9.89 3.03 8.45
C VAL A 99 -10.01 4.41 9.10
N ILE A 100 -11.03 5.17 8.70
CA ILE A 100 -11.29 6.54 9.15
C ILE A 100 -12.68 6.57 9.76
N ASP A 101 -12.77 6.96 11.05
CA ASP A 101 -14.03 7.03 11.80
C ASP A 101 -14.88 5.75 11.72
N GLY A 102 -14.20 4.59 11.76
CA GLY A 102 -14.84 3.28 11.70
C GLY A 102 -15.27 2.85 10.30
N LYS A 103 -14.99 3.64 9.26
CA LYS A 103 -15.25 3.30 7.86
C LYS A 103 -13.99 2.85 7.14
N ILE A 104 -14.11 1.85 6.28
CA ILE A 104 -13.04 1.37 5.41
C ILE A 104 -13.11 2.17 4.10
N ILE A 105 -12.14 3.04 3.87
CA ILE A 105 -12.03 3.83 2.64
C ILE A 105 -10.97 3.20 1.73
N GLY A 106 -11.37 2.77 0.55
CA GLY A 106 -10.51 2.16 -0.46
C GLY A 106 -9.97 3.15 -1.47
N TYR A 107 -8.70 3.00 -1.82
CA TYR A 107 -7.99 3.90 -2.72
C TYR A 107 -7.27 3.15 -3.84
N CYS A 108 -7.35 3.69 -5.05
CA CYS A 108 -6.42 3.39 -6.14
C CYS A 108 -5.60 4.64 -6.47
N LEU A 109 -4.30 4.46 -6.64
CA LEU A 109 -3.34 5.54 -6.89
C LEU A 109 -3.06 5.80 -8.37
N ASP A 110 -3.62 5.01 -9.28
CA ASP A 110 -3.26 5.10 -10.70
C ASP A 110 -3.43 6.50 -11.29
N ASP A 111 -4.48 7.23 -10.93
CA ASP A 111 -4.67 8.60 -11.43
C ASP A 111 -3.64 9.57 -10.86
N ALA A 112 -3.24 9.39 -9.59
CA ALA A 112 -2.21 10.20 -8.96
C ALA A 112 -0.83 9.98 -9.59
N ILE A 113 -0.57 8.79 -10.14
CA ILE A 113 0.68 8.53 -10.87
C ILE A 113 0.72 9.37 -12.15
N ASN A 114 -0.41 9.57 -12.84
CA ASN A 114 -0.45 10.32 -14.09
C ASN A 114 0.04 11.77 -13.96
N GLU A 115 -0.03 12.36 -12.75
CA GLU A 115 0.52 13.70 -12.47
C GLU A 115 2.05 13.76 -12.64
N TYR A 116 2.74 12.61 -12.60
CA TYR A 116 4.19 12.49 -12.66
C TYR A 116 4.69 11.80 -13.93
N ILE A 117 3.77 11.46 -14.84
CA ILE A 117 4.10 10.75 -16.06
C ILE A 117 3.76 11.65 -17.25
N GLU A 118 4.79 12.09 -17.97
CA GLU A 118 4.58 12.77 -19.26
C GLU A 118 4.18 11.79 -20.37
N ASN A 119 4.69 10.56 -20.32
CA ASN A 119 4.38 9.53 -21.31
C ASN A 119 4.26 8.13 -20.69
N ALA A 120 3.02 7.63 -20.62
CA ALA A 120 2.67 6.34 -20.03
C ALA A 120 3.30 5.13 -20.71
N ALA A 121 3.79 5.26 -21.95
CA ALA A 121 4.44 4.18 -22.68
C ALA A 121 5.78 3.76 -22.09
N PHE A 122 6.41 4.59 -21.25
CA PHE A 122 7.74 4.32 -20.68
C PHE A 122 7.71 3.66 -19.29
N ILE A 123 6.52 3.34 -18.77
CA ILE A 123 6.38 2.87 -17.38
C ILE A 123 5.85 1.45 -17.36
N ASP A 124 6.75 0.52 -17.01
CA ASP A 124 6.42 -0.87 -16.75
C ASP A 124 5.69 -1.03 -15.39
N GLU A 125 5.17 -2.23 -15.14
CA GLU A 125 4.44 -2.53 -13.89
C GLU A 125 5.27 -2.36 -12.63
N ARG A 126 6.59 -2.59 -12.69
CA ARG A 126 7.49 -2.47 -11.53
C ARG A 126 7.73 -1.00 -11.20
N ILE A 127 7.93 -0.17 -12.21
CA ILE A 127 8.04 1.29 -12.07
C ILE A 127 6.72 1.83 -11.52
N ARG A 128 5.58 1.43 -12.11
CA ARG A 128 4.25 1.81 -11.62
C ARG A 128 4.06 1.45 -10.14
N LEU A 129 4.40 0.22 -9.75
CA LEU A 129 4.29 -0.22 -8.36
C LEU A 129 5.22 0.58 -7.43
N ALA A 130 6.46 0.83 -7.84
CA ALA A 130 7.39 1.65 -7.06
C ALA A 130 6.86 3.08 -6.85
N MET A 131 6.28 3.69 -7.90
CA MET A 131 5.63 5.01 -7.82
C MET A 131 4.44 4.98 -6.85
N LYS A 132 3.56 3.96 -6.93
CA LYS A 132 2.46 3.78 -5.96
C LYS A 132 2.97 3.72 -4.54
N MET A 133 4.00 2.92 -4.27
CA MET A 133 4.55 2.79 -2.92
C MET A 133 5.20 4.09 -2.43
N MET A 134 5.80 4.88 -3.32
CA MET A 134 6.33 6.20 -2.99
C MET A 134 5.22 7.19 -2.63
N LEU A 135 4.18 7.29 -3.47
CA LEU A 135 3.00 8.13 -3.22
C LEU A 135 2.30 7.74 -1.92
N LEU A 136 2.15 6.44 -1.67
CA LEU A 136 1.56 5.93 -0.44
C LEU A 136 2.39 6.27 0.80
N SER A 137 3.72 6.15 0.71
CA SER A 137 4.62 6.54 1.80
C SER A 137 4.51 8.03 2.12
N ASN A 138 4.38 8.88 1.10
CA ASN A 138 4.13 10.31 1.28
C ASN A 138 2.79 10.56 1.97
N ARG A 139 1.72 9.91 1.50
CA ARG A 139 0.39 10.05 2.08
C ARG A 139 0.39 9.69 3.56
N TRP A 140 0.93 8.53 3.92
CA TRP A 140 0.84 7.99 5.28
C TRP A 140 1.87 8.55 6.26
N TYR A 141 3.06 8.90 5.78
CA TYR A 141 4.20 9.20 6.64
C TYR A 141 5.02 10.42 6.17
N LYS A 142 4.51 11.20 5.22
CA LYS A 142 5.15 12.43 4.70
C LYS A 142 6.55 12.21 4.10
N ALA A 143 6.83 11.00 3.62
CA ALA A 143 8.03 10.71 2.81
C ALA A 143 8.12 11.66 1.61
N LYS A 144 9.33 12.07 1.22
CA LYS A 144 9.53 12.88 0.02
C LYS A 144 9.11 12.09 -1.22
N ILE A 145 8.44 12.77 -2.15
CA ILE A 145 8.20 12.25 -3.49
C ILE A 145 9.38 12.68 -4.36
N ASP A 146 10.11 11.70 -4.90
CA ASP A 146 11.30 11.92 -5.72
C ASP A 146 11.40 10.80 -6.76
N MET A 147 10.84 11.05 -7.95
CA MET A 147 10.69 10.04 -9.00
C MET A 147 12.04 9.55 -9.55
N ASP A 148 13.11 10.34 -9.39
CA ASP A 148 14.46 9.95 -9.78
C ASP A 148 15.01 8.82 -8.90
N LEU A 149 14.40 8.55 -7.74
CA LEU A 149 14.77 7.44 -6.86
C LEU A 149 14.16 6.10 -7.28
N ILE A 150 13.18 6.08 -8.18
CA ILE A 150 12.49 4.84 -8.60
C ILE A 150 13.45 3.75 -9.09
N PRO A 151 14.48 4.04 -9.92
CA PRO A 151 15.46 3.02 -10.34
C PRO A 151 16.21 2.36 -9.18
N THR A 152 16.38 3.06 -8.05
CA THR A 152 17.04 2.52 -6.85
C THR A 152 16.12 1.64 -6.01
N MET A 153 14.80 1.73 -6.24
CA MET A 153 13.79 0.99 -5.49
C MET A 153 13.57 -0.43 -6.01
N ILE A 154 13.74 -0.65 -7.31
CA ILE A 154 13.43 -1.89 -8.04
C ILE A 154 14.45 -3.00 -7.77
#